data_AF-A0A944AP34-F1
#
_entry.id   AF-A0A944AP34-F1
#
_cell.length_a   1.000
_cell.length_b   1.000
_cell.length_c   1.000
_cell.angle_alpha   90.00
_cell.angle_beta   90.00
_cell.angle_gamma   90.00
#
_symmetry.space_group_name_H-M   'P 1'
#
loop_
_entity.id
_entity.type
_entity.pdbx_description
1 polymer ?
#
loop_
_entity_poly.entity_id
_entity_poly.type
_entity_poly.pdbx_seq_one_letter_code
_entity_poly.pdbx_strand_id
1 'polypeptide(L)'
;MSIRTKKKSANDVSISNPVIADMDGNEISIGELVGTDADEVFNRVSENLEASRLRELLGEVLTKQERTVIELRYGLLGGCPMPQREVAAIMGISRSYVSRIETKAIKKLQKHTMDF
;
A
#
# COMPACT_ATOMS: atom_id res chain seq x y z
N MET A 1 17.36 9.27 41.18
CA MET A 1 17.99 7.92 41.15
C MET A 1 17.16 7.02 40.24
N SER A 2 17.77 6.53 39.16
CA SER A 2 17.15 5.70 38.13
C SER A 2 17.34 4.21 38.40
N ILE A 3 16.26 3.46 38.65
CA ILE A 3 16.33 1.99 38.72
C ILE A 3 15.03 1.39 38.17
N ARG A 4 14.80 1.47 36.86
CA ARG A 4 13.76 0.64 36.21
C ARG A 4 14.00 0.39 34.72
N THR A 5 15.22 0.00 34.37
CA THR A 5 15.57 -0.39 33.00
C THR A 5 16.58 -1.51 33.09
N LYS A 6 16.17 -2.75 32.75
CA LYS A 6 16.99 -3.95 32.40
C LYS A 6 16.28 -5.25 32.82
N LYS A 7 15.07 -5.52 32.32
CA LYS A 7 14.47 -6.87 32.42
C LYS A 7 13.82 -7.37 31.13
N LYS A 8 13.98 -6.65 30.00
CA LYS A 8 13.38 -7.02 28.71
C LYS A 8 14.38 -7.46 27.62
N SER A 9 15.69 -7.41 27.88
CA SER A 9 16.72 -7.76 26.88
C SER A 9 17.31 -9.16 27.07
N ALA A 10 16.72 -9.99 27.92
CA ALA A 10 17.24 -11.33 28.22
C ALA A 10 17.03 -12.34 27.06
N ASN A 11 16.28 -11.96 26.02
CA ASN A 11 15.97 -12.78 24.85
C ASN A 11 16.32 -12.08 23.54
N ASP A 12 17.07 -10.98 23.58
CA ASP A 12 17.52 -10.30 22.36
C ASP A 12 18.74 -11.07 21.81
N VAL A 13 18.60 -11.66 20.63
CA VAL A 13 19.68 -12.37 19.93
C VAL A 13 20.17 -11.48 18.79
N SER A 14 21.50 -11.30 18.69
CA SER A 14 22.07 -10.51 17.60
C SER A 14 21.85 -11.23 16.27
N ILE A 15 21.42 -10.49 15.25
CA ILE A 15 21.24 -11.00 13.87
C ILE A 15 22.58 -11.44 13.27
N SER A 16 23.68 -10.85 13.75
CA SER A 16 25.06 -11.22 13.39
C SER A 16 25.58 -12.45 14.14
N ASN A 17 24.78 -13.05 15.03
CA ASN A 17 25.24 -14.20 15.80
C ASN A 17 25.18 -15.46 14.91
N PRO A 18 26.25 -16.28 14.88
CA PRO A 18 26.26 -17.52 14.12
C PRO A 18 25.29 -18.52 14.76
N VAL A 19 24.49 -19.21 13.94
CA VAL A 19 23.45 -20.16 14.42
C VAL A 19 23.70 -21.59 13.97
N ILE A 20 24.41 -21.79 12.85
CA ILE A 20 24.69 -23.13 12.31
C ILE A 20 26.15 -23.19 11.85
N ALA A 21 26.87 -24.23 12.27
CA ALA A 21 28.12 -24.65 11.65
C ALA A 21 27.77 -25.78 10.68
N ASP A 22 27.98 -25.56 9.39
CA ASP A 22 27.85 -26.63 8.39
C ASP A 22 28.93 -27.71 8.62
N MET A 23 28.81 -28.88 8.00
CA MET A 23 29.79 -29.98 8.14
C MET A 23 31.22 -29.59 7.71
N ASP A 24 31.35 -28.51 6.92
CA ASP A 24 32.61 -27.90 6.46
C ASP A 24 33.08 -26.69 7.31
N GLY A 25 32.41 -26.39 8.43
CA GLY A 25 32.85 -25.37 9.39
C GLY A 25 32.57 -23.92 9.01
N ASN A 26 31.71 -23.67 8.01
CA ASN A 26 31.31 -22.31 7.66
C ASN A 26 30.17 -21.84 8.60
N GLU A 27 30.36 -20.67 9.23
CA GLU A 27 29.41 -20.10 10.18
C GLU A 27 28.33 -19.30 9.45
N ILE A 28 27.08 -19.76 9.49
CA ILE A 28 25.94 -19.03 8.90
C ILE A 28 25.29 -18.16 9.99
N SER A 29 25.10 -16.88 9.69
CA SER A 29 24.45 -15.92 10.59
C SER A 29 22.93 -15.84 10.40
N ILE A 30 22.19 -15.40 11.41
CA ILE A 30 20.71 -15.23 11.32
C ILE A 30 20.35 -14.26 10.19
N GLY A 31 21.15 -13.22 9.98
CA GLY A 31 20.90 -12.23 8.93
C GLY A 31 20.96 -12.81 7.51
N GLU A 32 21.75 -13.86 7.29
CA GLU A 32 21.81 -14.54 6.00
C GLU A 32 20.64 -15.52 5.81
N LEU A 33 20.11 -16.06 6.90
CA LEU A 33 18.91 -16.91 6.88
C LEU A 33 17.63 -16.08 6.63
N VAL A 34 17.58 -14.86 7.16
CA VAL A 34 16.49 -13.91 6.93
C VAL A 34 16.75 -13.17 5.61
N GLY A 35 16.58 -13.89 4.51
CA GLY A 35 16.61 -13.33 3.17
C GLY A 35 15.35 -12.54 2.83
N THR A 36 15.49 -11.63 1.86
CA THR A 36 14.36 -11.00 1.14
C THR A 36 13.58 -12.07 0.38
N ASP A 37 12.26 -11.96 0.35
CA ASP A 37 11.42 -12.89 -0.44
C ASP A 37 11.91 -12.88 -1.90
N ALA A 38 12.08 -14.07 -2.49
CA ALA A 38 12.61 -14.22 -3.84
C ALA A 38 11.73 -13.48 -4.86
N ASP A 39 10.43 -13.35 -4.56
CA ASP A 39 9.46 -12.69 -5.41
C ASP A 39 9.32 -11.18 -5.13
N GLU A 40 10.04 -10.61 -4.16
CA GLU A 40 9.83 -9.20 -3.77
C GLU A 40 10.07 -8.22 -4.94
N VAL A 41 11.09 -8.46 -5.76
CA VAL A 41 11.37 -7.64 -6.94
C VAL A 41 10.25 -7.78 -7.97
N PHE A 42 9.79 -9.01 -8.22
CA PHE A 42 8.73 -9.29 -9.17
C PHE A 42 7.39 -8.69 -8.73
N ASN A 43 7.06 -8.80 -7.44
CA ASN A 43 5.88 -8.22 -6.84
C ASN A 43 5.88 -6.69 -6.96
N ARG A 44 7.00 -6.04 -6.63
CA ARG A 44 7.15 -4.58 -6.80
C ARG A 44 6.97 -4.15 -8.25
N VAL A 45 7.48 -4.89 -9.22
CA VAL A 45 7.30 -4.56 -10.64
C VAL A 45 5.84 -4.73 -11.06
N SER A 46 5.20 -5.81 -10.63
CA SER A 46 3.79 -6.09 -10.92
C SER A 46 2.86 -5.02 -10.32
N GLU A 47 3.07 -4.64 -9.06
CA GLU A 47 2.34 -3.56 -8.40
C GLU A 47 2.47 -2.22 -9.15
N ASN A 48 3.67 -1.88 -9.61
CA ASN A 48 3.91 -0.66 -10.37
C ASN A 48 3.20 -0.68 -11.74
N LEU A 49 3.15 -1.84 -12.39
CA LEU A 49 2.44 -2.01 -13.65
C LEU A 49 0.93 -1.87 -13.45
N GLU A 50 0.36 -2.53 -12.45
CA GLU A 50 -1.06 -2.42 -12.11
C GLU A 50 -1.44 -0.99 -11.72
N ALA A 51 -0.62 -0.32 -10.92
CA ALA A 51 -0.84 1.07 -10.55
C ALA A 51 -0.82 2.02 -11.75
N SER A 52 0.08 1.78 -12.72
CA SER A 52 0.15 2.59 -13.94
C SER A 52 -1.08 2.38 -14.81
N ARG A 53 -1.50 1.12 -15.00
CA ARG A 53 -2.72 0.76 -15.74
C ARG A 53 -3.98 1.33 -15.10
N LEU A 54 -4.06 1.34 -13.76
CA LEU A 54 -5.18 1.97 -13.05
C LEU A 54 -5.24 3.47 -13.34
N ARG A 55 -4.10 4.18 -13.37
CA ARG A 55 -4.08 5.62 -13.69
C ARG A 55 -4.57 5.91 -15.11
N GLU A 56 -4.23 5.07 -16.08
CA GLU A 56 -4.72 5.16 -17.45
C GLU A 56 -6.24 4.95 -17.50
N LEU A 57 -6.75 3.87 -16.89
CA LEU A 57 -8.18 3.58 -16.81
C LEU A 57 -8.99 4.69 -16.14
N LEU A 58 -8.45 5.33 -15.09
CA LEU A 58 -9.09 6.48 -14.45
C LEU A 58 -9.23 7.67 -15.41
N GLY A 59 -8.29 7.85 -16.34
CA GLY A 59 -8.33 8.91 -17.34
C GLY A 59 -9.29 8.62 -18.49
N GLU A 60 -9.41 7.36 -18.90
CA GLU A 60 -10.22 6.94 -20.06
C GLU A 60 -11.70 6.74 -19.72
N VAL A 61 -11.98 6.13 -18.56
CA VAL A 61 -13.34 5.64 -18.21
C VAL A 61 -14.14 6.68 -17.42
N LEU A 62 -13.47 7.44 -16.55
CA LEU A 62 -14.14 8.38 -15.67
C LEU A 62 -14.25 9.76 -16.30
N THR A 63 -15.39 10.41 -16.06
CA THR A 63 -15.53 11.84 -16.33
C THR A 63 -14.62 12.65 -15.40
N LYS A 64 -14.29 13.89 -15.78
CA LYS A 64 -13.47 14.78 -14.94
C LYS A 64 -13.99 14.87 -13.50
N GLN A 65 -15.31 14.97 -13.32
CA GLN A 65 -15.92 15.04 -11.99
C GLN A 65 -15.81 13.73 -11.20
N GLU A 66 -16.05 12.58 -11.84
CA GLU A 66 -15.89 11.26 -11.22
C GLU A 66 -14.43 11.02 -10.81
N ARG A 67 -13.49 11.37 -11.70
CA ARG A 67 -12.06 11.27 -11.47
C ARG A 67 -11.62 12.10 -10.26
N THR A 68 -12.02 13.37 -10.18
CA THR A 68 -11.69 14.23 -9.04
C THR A 68 -12.20 13.65 -7.71
N VAL A 69 -13.43 13.11 -7.68
CA VAL A 69 -13.95 12.45 -6.48
C VAL A 69 -13.09 11.25 -6.07
N ILE A 70 -12.74 10.38 -7.02
CA ILE A 70 -11.93 9.18 -6.74
C ILE A 70 -10.51 9.55 -6.31
N GLU A 71 -9.86 10.49 -7.00
CA GLU A 71 -8.51 10.95 -6.66
C GLU A 71 -8.44 11.52 -5.23
N LEU A 72 -9.42 12.31 -4.81
CA LEU A 72 -9.49 12.87 -3.46
C LEU A 72 -9.86 11.82 -2.40
N ARG A 73 -10.82 10.94 -2.71
CA ARG A 73 -11.29 9.90 -1.77
C ARG A 73 -10.19 8.89 -1.43
N TYR A 74 -9.34 8.56 -2.39
CA TYR A 74 -8.32 7.51 -2.26
C TYR A 74 -6.87 8.04 -2.26
N GLY A 75 -6.65 9.35 -2.38
CA GLY A 75 -5.32 9.94 -2.29
C GLY A 75 -4.41 9.64 -3.50
N LEU A 76 -4.99 9.40 -4.68
CA LEU A 76 -4.23 8.90 -5.84
C LEU A 76 -3.24 9.90 -6.45
N LEU A 77 -3.30 11.17 -6.04
CA LEU A 77 -2.39 12.25 -6.46
C LEU A 77 -1.31 12.56 -5.41
N GLY A 78 -0.93 11.56 -4.59
CA GLY A 78 0.09 11.73 -3.54
C GLY A 78 -0.42 12.44 -2.28
N GLY A 79 -1.73 12.62 -2.16
CA GLY A 79 -2.40 13.13 -0.96
C GLY A 79 -2.90 12.02 -0.05
N CYS A 80 -3.38 12.38 1.14
CA CYS A 80 -4.06 11.42 2.01
C CYS A 80 -5.51 11.19 1.55
N PRO A 81 -6.06 9.96 1.71
CA PRO A 81 -7.46 9.68 1.49
C PRO A 81 -8.37 10.62 2.31
N MET A 82 -9.34 11.28 1.66
CA MET A 82 -10.27 12.20 2.31
C MET A 82 -11.66 11.57 2.49
N PRO A 83 -12.36 11.80 3.62
CA PRO A 83 -13.73 11.35 3.81
C PRO A 83 -14.71 12.10 2.89
N GLN A 84 -15.82 11.46 2.53
CA GLN A 84 -16.84 12.03 1.61
C GLN A 84 -17.32 13.43 2.00
N ARG A 85 -17.43 13.72 3.31
CA ARG A 85 -17.86 15.04 3.82
C ARG A 85 -16.86 16.15 3.49
N GLU A 86 -15.57 15.85 3.49
CA GLU A 86 -14.50 16.82 3.19
C GLU A 86 -14.40 17.03 1.68
N VAL A 87 -14.49 15.94 0.90
CA VAL A 87 -14.59 16.03 -0.56
C VAL A 87 -15.83 16.85 -0.99
N ALA A 88 -16.96 16.65 -0.32
CA ALA A 88 -18.18 17.41 -0.54
C ALA A 88 -18.00 18.91 -0.28
N ALA A 89 -17.31 19.27 0.82
CA ALA A 89 -17.00 20.65 1.15
C ALA A 89 -16.07 21.30 0.09
N ILE A 90 -15.04 20.58 -0.36
CA ILE A 90 -14.11 21.06 -1.40
C ILE A 90 -14.84 21.27 -2.73
N MET A 91 -15.73 20.36 -3.10
CA MET A 91 -16.44 20.39 -4.38
C MET A 91 -17.73 21.25 -4.35
N GLY A 92 -18.11 21.81 -3.19
CA GLY A 92 -19.32 22.62 -3.05
C GLY A 92 -20.63 21.86 -3.31
N ILE A 93 -20.66 20.55 -3.05
CA ILE A 93 -21.82 19.68 -3.29
C ILE A 93 -22.21 18.90 -2.02
N SER A 94 -23.37 18.25 -2.03
CA SER A 94 -23.79 17.44 -0.87
C SER A 94 -22.96 16.17 -0.73
N ARG A 95 -22.74 15.72 0.52
CA ARG A 95 -22.10 14.44 0.84
C ARG A 95 -22.80 13.25 0.17
N SER A 96 -24.13 13.28 0.10
CA SER A 96 -24.91 12.24 -0.59
C SER A 96 -24.66 12.24 -2.10
N TYR A 97 -24.41 13.40 -2.71
CA TYR A 97 -24.07 13.48 -4.13
C TYR A 97 -22.67 12.92 -4.40
N VAL A 98 -21.68 13.24 -3.56
CA VAL A 98 -20.34 12.61 -3.61
C VAL A 98 -20.46 11.08 -3.53
N SER A 99 -21.25 10.56 -2.60
CA SER A 99 -21.48 9.10 -2.45
C SER A 99 -22.05 8.45 -3.73
N ARG A 100 -23.00 9.12 -4.40
CA ARG A 100 -23.56 8.66 -5.68
C ARG A 100 -22.50 8.66 -6.79
N ILE A 101 -21.69 9.72 -6.88
CA ILE A 101 -20.60 9.81 -7.87
C ILE A 101 -19.58 8.70 -7.63
N GLU A 102 -19.13 8.50 -6.38
CA GLU A 102 -18.18 7.45 -6.00
C GLU A 102 -18.70 6.06 -6.38
N THR A 103 -19.95 5.74 -6.00
CA THR A 103 -20.57 4.45 -6.34
C THR A 103 -20.65 4.22 -7.86
N LYS A 104 -20.99 5.27 -8.62
CA LYS A 104 -21.07 5.20 -10.09
C LYS A 104 -19.69 5.01 -10.73
N ALA A 105 -18.70 5.75 -10.26
CA ALA A 105 -17.32 5.66 -10.75
C ALA A 105 -16.73 4.27 -10.48
N ILE A 106 -16.88 3.73 -9.27
CA ILE A 106 -16.40 2.38 -8.92
C ILE A 106 -17.05 1.31 -9.81
N LYS A 107 -18.37 1.39 -10.02
CA LYS A 107 -19.07 0.44 -10.91
C LYS A 107 -18.56 0.48 -12.35
N LYS A 108 -18.26 1.69 -12.86
CA LYS A 108 -17.66 1.83 -14.20
C LYS A 108 -16.28 1.17 -14.25
N LEU A 109 -15.42 1.48 -13.29
CA LEU A 109 -14.08 0.90 -13.22
C LEU A 109 -14.14 -0.63 -13.13
N GLN A 110 -14.98 -1.18 -12.25
CA GLN A 110 -15.15 -2.64 -12.10
C GLN A 110 -15.53 -3.32 -13.40
N LYS A 111 -16.44 -2.73 -14.19
CA LYS A 111 -16.82 -3.28 -15.49
C LYS A 111 -15.62 -3.35 -16.45
N HIS A 112 -14.84 -2.27 -16.53
CA HIS A 112 -13.67 -2.22 -17.42
C HIS A 112 -12.50 -3.06 -16.92
N THR A 113 -12.39 -3.32 -15.62
CA THR A 113 -11.37 -4.23 -15.06
C THR A 113 -11.74 -5.70 -15.26
N MET A 114 -13.03 -6.05 -15.25
CA MET A 114 -13.53 -7.42 -15.47
C MET A 114 -13.58 -7.84 -16.95
N ASP A 115 -13.46 -6.91 -17.88
CA ASP A 115 -13.40 -7.18 -19.32
C ASP A 115 -12.00 -7.66 -19.79
N PHE A 116 -11.09 -7.98 -18.87
CA PHE A 116 -9.73 -8.50 -19.09
C PHE A 116 -9.44 -9.71 -18.19
#